data_AF-A0A9N9PFF3-F1
#
_entry.id   AF-A0A9N9PFF3-F1
#
_cell.length_a   1.000
_cell.length_b   1.000
_cell.length_c   1.000
_cell.angle_alpha   90.00
_cell.angle_beta   90.00
_cell.angle_gamma   90.00
#
_symmetry.space_group_name_H-M   'P 1'
#
loop_
_entity.id
_entity.type
_entity.pdbx_description
1 polymer ?
#
loop_
_entity_poly.entity_id
_entity_poly.type
_entity_poly.pdbx_seq_one_letter_code
_entity_poly.pdbx_strand_id
1 'polypeptide(L)'
;FHTGIVEKTENLTVLFREKLPKFREKMFKFVINTLKTPKMMDYEVIMIFNKSPRVIFPEVDTVIPYAPHIINQSKDIRRTLKKYIAIHWRMEEGDPKLMPKCARRLIKKVKAVKRKHKIKNVYLATDFPINGGEAQSRTFLEISDSHKKAIEILGLNID
;
A
#
# COMPACT_ATOMS: atom_id res chain seq x y z
N PHE A 1 10.57 -7.93 2.48
CA PHE A 1 9.78 -9.03 1.85
C PHE A 1 8.53 -9.31 2.67
N HIS A 2 7.36 -8.83 2.24
CA HIS A 2 6.04 -9.33 2.64
C HIS A 2 5.16 -9.35 1.38
N THR A 3 5.16 -10.48 0.67
CA THR A 3 4.14 -10.77 -0.33
C THR A 3 2.97 -11.42 0.41
N GLY A 4 1.95 -10.64 0.73
CA GLY A 4 0.71 -11.15 1.30
C GLY A 4 -0.23 -11.65 0.21
N ILE A 5 -0.45 -12.97 0.17
CA ILE A 5 -1.72 -13.53 -0.29
C ILE A 5 -2.57 -13.63 0.97
N VAL A 6 -3.71 -12.93 1.01
CA VAL A 6 -4.68 -13.11 2.08
C VAL A 6 -5.51 -14.33 1.72
N GLU A 7 -5.17 -15.46 2.33
CA GLU A 7 -6.01 -16.65 2.37
C GLU A 7 -6.56 -16.75 3.80
N LYS A 8 -7.89 -16.78 3.91
CA LYS A 8 -8.61 -16.76 5.17
C LYS A 8 -8.74 -18.20 5.66
N THR A 9 -7.89 -18.61 6.59
CA THR A 9 -8.09 -19.80 7.41
C THR A 9 -7.60 -19.58 8.83
N GLU A 10 -8.30 -20.24 9.73
CA GLU A 10 -8.40 -19.99 11.16
C GLU A 10 -7.12 -20.36 11.95
N ASN A 11 -6.94 -19.65 13.07
CA ASN A 11 -6.24 -20.08 14.28
C ASN A 11 -4.72 -20.33 14.23
N LEU A 12 -3.91 -19.36 14.71
CA LEU A 12 -3.44 -19.28 16.11
C LEU A 12 -2.28 -18.27 16.19
N THR A 13 -2.34 -17.30 17.09
CA THR A 13 -1.14 -16.67 17.64
C THR A 13 -1.36 -16.51 19.13
N VAL A 14 -0.63 -17.30 19.90
CA VAL A 14 -0.54 -17.18 21.35
C VAL A 14 0.22 -15.88 21.64
N LEU A 15 -0.46 -14.91 22.24
CA LEU A 15 0.19 -13.74 22.83
C LEU A 15 -0.16 -13.68 24.31
N PHE A 16 0.91 -13.77 25.11
CA PHE A 16 0.90 -13.64 26.55
C PHE A 16 0.10 -12.42 27.01
N ARG A 17 -0.88 -12.68 27.87
CA ARG A 17 -1.50 -11.70 28.79
C ARG A 17 -0.37 -11.20 29.70
N GLU A 18 -0.16 -9.91 29.93
CA GLU A 18 -0.85 -9.20 31.01
C GLU A 18 -0.46 -7.70 31.09
N LYS A 19 -1.43 -6.90 31.58
CA LYS A 19 -1.35 -5.53 32.16
C LYS A 19 -1.08 -4.34 31.22
N LEU A 20 -2.06 -3.92 30.41
CA LEU A 20 -2.05 -2.60 29.72
C LEU A 20 -3.36 -1.77 29.59
N PRO A 21 -4.53 -2.09 30.17
CA PRO A 21 -5.72 -1.24 30.00
C PRO A 21 -5.51 0.21 30.48
N LYS A 22 -4.89 0.38 31.65
CA LYS A 22 -4.74 1.70 32.30
C LYS A 22 -3.79 2.64 31.56
N PHE A 23 -2.70 2.14 30.98
CA PHE A 23 -1.78 2.98 30.22
C PHE A 23 -2.40 3.43 28.90
N ARG A 24 -3.05 2.50 28.17
CA ARG A 24 -3.76 2.80 26.92
C ARG A 24 -4.84 3.85 27.15
N GLU A 25 -5.63 3.71 28.20
CA GLU A 25 -6.68 4.66 28.55
C GLU A 25 -6.12 6.05 28.91
N LYS A 26 -5.02 6.11 29.69
CA LYS A 26 -4.35 7.38 30.01
C LYS A 26 -3.80 8.08 28.77
N MET A 27 -3.15 7.33 27.88
CA MET A 27 -2.63 7.88 26.61
C MET A 27 -3.74 8.35 25.70
N PHE A 28 -4.81 7.58 25.57
CA PHE A 28 -5.97 7.97 24.76
C PHE A 28 -6.62 9.26 25.30
N LYS A 29 -6.84 9.34 26.62
CA LYS A 29 -7.33 10.54 27.29
C LYS A 29 -6.41 11.75 27.08
N PHE A 30 -5.10 11.55 27.18
CA PHE A 30 -4.11 12.61 26.94
C PHE A 30 -4.21 13.17 25.52
N VAL A 31 -4.25 12.29 24.50
CA VAL A 31 -4.36 12.72 23.10
C VAL A 31 -5.68 13.46 22.86
N ILE A 32 -6.81 12.89 23.28
CA ILE A 32 -8.12 13.52 23.12
C ILE A 32 -8.20 14.89 23.82
N ASN A 33 -7.67 15.00 25.04
CA ASN A 33 -7.67 16.28 25.76
C ASN A 33 -6.78 17.32 25.07
N THR A 34 -5.66 16.90 24.50
CA THR A 34 -4.78 17.78 23.72
C THR A 34 -5.49 18.29 22.46
N LEU A 35 -6.18 17.40 21.73
CA LEU A 35 -6.95 17.76 20.53
C LEU A 35 -8.13 18.69 20.84
N LYS A 36 -8.68 18.65 22.06
CA LYS A 36 -9.75 19.55 22.52
C LYS A 36 -9.27 20.93 22.96
N THR A 37 -7.97 21.20 22.96
CA THR A 37 -7.48 22.53 23.33
C THR A 37 -7.88 23.56 22.26
N PRO A 38 -8.24 24.80 22.62
CA PRO A 38 -8.70 25.81 21.65
C PRO A 38 -7.72 26.00 20.49
N LYS A 39 -6.42 26.03 20.79
CA LYS A 39 -5.34 26.13 19.81
C LYS A 39 -5.33 24.98 18.80
N MET A 40 -5.76 23.77 19.19
CA MET A 40 -5.82 22.61 18.30
C MET A 40 -7.12 22.56 17.49
N MET A 41 -8.20 23.15 17.99
CA MET A 41 -9.50 23.20 17.29
C MET A 41 -9.51 24.12 16.07
N ASP A 42 -8.54 25.03 15.97
CA ASP A 42 -8.36 25.91 14.80
C ASP A 42 -7.74 25.18 13.59
N TYR A 43 -7.24 23.95 13.77
CA TYR A 43 -6.67 23.15 12.69
C TYR A 43 -7.70 22.16 12.13
N GLU A 44 -7.96 22.26 10.82
CA GLU A 44 -8.87 21.35 10.11
C GLU A 44 -8.30 19.93 9.96
N VAL A 45 -6.96 19.81 9.84
CA VAL A 45 -6.26 18.53 9.69
C VAL A 45 -5.09 18.48 10.67
N ILE A 46 -5.04 17.41 11.49
CA ILE A 46 -3.97 17.18 12.46
C ILE A 46 -3.23 15.90 12.08
N MET A 47 -1.94 16.01 11.81
CA MET A 47 -1.08 14.86 11.51
C MET A 47 -0.44 14.34 12.80
N ILE A 48 -0.74 13.10 13.17
CA ILE A 48 -0.14 12.44 14.34
C ILE A 48 0.90 11.45 13.86
N PHE A 49 2.17 11.74 14.14
CA PHE A 49 3.26 10.81 13.84
C PHE A 49 3.44 9.81 14.98
N ASN A 50 2.95 8.59 14.78
CA ASN A 50 3.03 7.53 15.79
C ASN A 50 4.22 6.60 15.51
N LYS A 51 5.28 6.69 16.31
CA LYS A 51 6.43 5.76 16.30
C LYS A 51 6.30 4.60 17.29
N SER A 52 5.14 4.43 17.94
CA SER A 52 4.98 3.39 18.95
C SER A 52 4.98 2.00 18.33
N PRO A 53 5.79 1.06 18.86
CA PRO A 53 5.74 -0.35 18.46
C PRO A 53 4.44 -1.05 18.87
N ARG A 54 3.54 -0.34 19.57
CA ARG A 54 2.24 -0.82 20.05
C ARG A 54 1.12 0.07 19.52
N VAL A 55 -0.01 -0.56 19.18
CA VAL A 55 -1.21 0.12 18.67
C VAL A 55 -1.78 1.05 19.77
N ILE A 56 -1.69 2.37 19.54
CA ILE A 56 -2.16 3.39 20.50
C ILE A 56 -3.66 3.64 20.33
N PHE A 57 -4.14 3.71 19.09
CA PHE A 57 -5.54 3.94 18.76
C PHE A 57 -6.33 2.63 18.77
N PRO A 58 -7.65 2.64 18.97
CA PRO A 58 -8.47 1.49 18.60
C PRO A 58 -8.27 1.21 17.11
N GLU A 59 -8.25 -0.07 16.73
CA GLU A 59 -8.39 -0.42 15.33
C GLU A 59 -9.76 0.11 14.90
N VAL A 60 -9.75 1.10 14.01
CA VAL A 60 -10.97 1.63 13.43
C VAL A 60 -11.38 0.62 12.37
N ASP A 61 -12.30 -0.28 12.71
CA ASP A 61 -12.81 -1.32 11.80
C ASP A 61 -13.62 -0.72 10.64
N THR A 62 -14.01 0.56 10.73
CA THR A 62 -14.73 1.24 9.66
C THR A 62 -13.78 1.70 8.56
N VAL A 63 -13.93 1.11 7.39
CA VAL A 63 -13.24 1.53 6.16
C VAL A 63 -13.51 3.02 5.91
N ILE A 64 -12.46 3.83 5.90
CA ILE A 64 -12.56 5.25 5.54
C ILE A 64 -12.97 5.33 4.06
N PRO A 65 -14.10 5.97 3.71
CA PRO A 65 -14.53 6.04 2.33
C PRO A 65 -13.61 6.94 1.51
N TYR A 66 -13.30 6.53 0.27
CA TYR A 66 -12.61 7.39 -0.69
C TYR A 66 -13.50 8.57 -1.12
N ALA A 67 -12.86 9.68 -1.49
CA ALA A 67 -13.57 10.84 -2.02
C ALA A 67 -14.36 10.46 -3.31
N PRO A 68 -15.53 11.07 -3.57
CA PRO A 68 -16.39 10.70 -4.70
C PRO A 68 -15.68 10.75 -6.06
N HIS A 69 -14.78 11.71 -6.28
CA HIS A 69 -14.05 11.84 -7.54
C HIS A 69 -13.09 10.66 -7.79
N ILE A 70 -12.43 10.13 -6.74
CA ILE A 70 -11.56 8.93 -6.82
C ILE A 70 -12.41 7.70 -7.17
N ILE A 71 -13.57 7.57 -6.53
CA ILE A 71 -14.51 6.49 -6.81
C ILE A 71 -14.95 6.54 -8.27
N ASN A 72 -15.30 7.74 -8.79
CA ASN A 72 -15.74 7.90 -10.16
C ASN A 72 -14.64 7.56 -11.17
N GLN A 73 -13.42 8.06 -10.97
CA GLN A 73 -12.27 7.68 -11.81
C GLN A 73 -12.00 6.17 -11.78
N SER A 74 -12.10 5.53 -10.61
CA SER A 74 -11.93 4.08 -10.50
C SER A 74 -12.98 3.29 -11.29
N LYS A 75 -14.22 3.79 -11.33
CA LYS A 75 -15.32 3.18 -12.11
C LYS A 75 -15.05 3.29 -13.61
N ASP A 76 -14.53 4.43 -14.06
CA ASP A 76 -14.17 4.62 -15.47
C ASP A 76 -13.05 3.67 -15.90
N ILE A 77 -11.98 3.56 -15.11
CA ILE A 77 -10.89 2.59 -15.34
C ILE A 77 -11.44 1.16 -15.40
N ARG A 78 -12.29 0.78 -14.44
CA ARG A 78 -12.90 -0.56 -14.41
C ARG A 78 -13.78 -0.83 -15.63
N ARG A 79 -14.54 0.17 -16.10
CA ARG A 79 -15.37 0.05 -17.31
C ARG A 79 -14.51 -0.17 -18.54
N THR A 80 -13.41 0.57 -18.68
CA THR A 80 -12.47 0.45 -19.80
C THR A 80 -11.75 -0.89 -19.81
N LEU A 81 -11.22 -1.31 -18.66
CA LEU A 81 -10.43 -2.54 -18.55
C LEU A 81 -11.29 -3.82 -18.45
N LYS A 82 -12.59 -3.72 -18.15
CA LYS A 82 -13.49 -4.86 -17.93
C LYS A 82 -12.92 -5.85 -16.89
N LYS A 83 -12.53 -7.05 -17.34
CA LYS A 83 -11.88 -8.07 -16.51
C LYS A 83 -10.37 -7.86 -16.56
N TYR A 84 -9.76 -7.52 -15.43
CA TYR A 84 -8.33 -7.24 -15.33
C TYR A 84 -7.71 -7.82 -14.05
N ILE A 85 -6.39 -7.91 -14.04
CA ILE A 85 -5.58 -8.20 -12.85
C ILE A 85 -5.01 -6.88 -12.35
N ALA A 86 -5.33 -6.49 -11.12
CA ALA A 86 -4.70 -5.34 -10.47
C ALA A 86 -3.39 -5.77 -9.80
N ILE A 87 -2.32 -5.01 -10.02
CA ILE A 87 -1.01 -5.24 -9.44
C ILE A 87 -0.56 -3.94 -8.81
N HIS A 88 -0.22 -3.98 -7.52
CA HIS A 88 0.47 -2.90 -6.86
C HIS A 88 1.93 -3.32 -6.66
N TRP A 89 2.85 -2.57 -7.26
CA TRP A 89 4.29 -2.82 -7.17
C TRP A 89 4.96 -1.59 -6.55
N ARG A 90 5.36 -1.69 -5.29
CA ARG A 90 6.21 -0.67 -4.64
C ARG A 90 7.67 -1.03 -4.83
N MET A 91 8.38 -0.20 -5.58
CA MET A 91 9.80 -0.37 -5.89
C MET A 91 10.68 0.33 -4.86
N GLU A 92 10.21 1.39 -4.23
CA GLU A 92 11.00 2.12 -3.23
C GLU A 92 11.46 1.24 -2.06
N GLU A 93 10.59 0.39 -1.54
CA GLU A 93 10.84 -0.40 -0.32
C GLU A 93 11.50 -1.77 -0.62
N GLY A 94 11.70 -2.12 -1.89
CA GLY A 94 12.24 -3.42 -2.28
C GLY A 94 13.76 -3.42 -2.33
N ASP A 95 14.39 -4.59 -2.16
CA ASP A 95 15.82 -4.76 -2.48
C ASP A 95 16.02 -4.63 -3.99
N PRO A 96 16.71 -3.58 -4.48
CA PRO A 96 16.85 -3.32 -5.90
C PRO A 96 17.50 -4.50 -6.63
N LYS A 97 18.50 -5.15 -6.03
CA LYS A 97 19.26 -6.25 -6.65
C LYS A 97 18.38 -7.46 -6.99
N LEU A 98 17.30 -7.65 -6.24
CA LEU A 98 16.38 -8.76 -6.41
C LEU A 98 15.21 -8.44 -7.35
N MET A 99 14.96 -7.16 -7.66
CA MET A 99 13.80 -6.74 -8.45
C MET A 99 13.71 -7.36 -9.83
N PRO A 100 14.78 -7.49 -10.63
CA PRO A 100 14.70 -8.15 -11.92
C PRO A 100 14.25 -9.62 -11.81
N LYS A 101 14.70 -10.32 -10.77
CA LYS A 101 14.28 -11.70 -10.49
C LYS A 101 12.82 -11.76 -10.05
N CYS A 102 12.39 -10.83 -9.21
CA CYS A 102 10.99 -10.68 -8.80
C CYS A 102 10.09 -10.38 -10.01
N ALA A 103 10.53 -9.54 -10.95
CA ALA A 103 9.76 -9.17 -12.15
C ALA A 103 9.50 -10.38 -13.03
N ARG A 104 10.53 -11.20 -13.29
CA ARG A 104 10.38 -12.47 -14.01
C ARG A 104 9.38 -13.41 -13.33
N ARG A 105 9.43 -13.52 -12.01
CA ARG A 105 8.51 -14.36 -11.22
C ARG A 105 7.07 -13.83 -11.27
N LEU A 106 6.89 -12.50 -11.16
CA LEU A 106 5.57 -11.88 -11.24
C LEU A 106 4.93 -12.17 -12.60
N ILE A 107 5.66 -11.96 -13.70
CA ILE A 107 5.14 -12.21 -15.05
C ILE A 107 4.72 -13.65 -15.22
N LYS A 108 5.54 -14.60 -14.73
CA LYS A 108 5.19 -16.03 -14.76
C LYS A 108 3.86 -16.28 -14.04
N LYS A 109 3.66 -15.69 -12.86
CA LYS A 109 2.41 -15.81 -12.09
C LYS A 109 1.23 -15.14 -12.80
N VAL A 110 1.41 -13.93 -13.32
CA VAL A 110 0.38 -13.19 -14.06
C VAL A 110 -0.05 -13.96 -15.31
N LYS A 111 0.89 -14.50 -16.09
CA LYS A 111 0.58 -15.36 -17.26
C LYS A 111 -0.24 -16.59 -16.87
N ALA A 112 0.09 -17.24 -15.75
CA ALA A 112 -0.68 -18.37 -15.24
C ALA A 112 -2.12 -17.97 -14.85
N VAL A 113 -2.30 -16.83 -14.16
CA VAL A 113 -3.63 -16.30 -13.78
C VAL A 113 -4.43 -15.88 -15.02
N LYS A 114 -3.81 -15.19 -15.97
CA LYS A 114 -4.42 -14.81 -17.26
C LYS A 114 -4.99 -16.03 -17.98
N ARG A 115 -4.21 -17.11 -18.08
CA ARG A 115 -4.64 -18.37 -18.71
C ARG A 115 -5.78 -19.04 -17.94
N LYS A 116 -5.64 -19.19 -16.61
CA LYS A 116 -6.63 -19.87 -15.75
C LYS A 116 -7.99 -19.17 -15.78
N HIS A 117 -8.00 -17.83 -15.72
CA HIS A 117 -9.23 -17.05 -15.58
C HIS A 117 -9.67 -16.34 -16.88
N LYS A 118 -9.00 -16.62 -18.01
CA LYS A 118 -9.24 -15.97 -19.31
C LYS A 118 -9.24 -14.44 -19.21
N ILE A 119 -8.27 -13.88 -18.48
CA ILE A 119 -8.11 -12.44 -18.27
C ILE A 119 -7.05 -11.90 -19.22
N LYS A 120 -7.36 -10.83 -19.95
CA LYS A 120 -6.41 -10.21 -20.90
C LYS A 120 -5.71 -8.98 -20.31
N ASN A 121 -6.44 -8.18 -19.55
CA ASN A 121 -6.01 -6.86 -19.13
C ASN A 121 -5.28 -6.89 -17.78
N VAL A 122 -4.33 -5.98 -17.58
CA VAL A 122 -3.59 -5.79 -16.33
C VAL A 122 -3.57 -4.30 -16.03
N TYR A 123 -3.85 -3.95 -14.78
CA TYR A 123 -3.64 -2.62 -14.24
C TYR A 123 -2.45 -2.69 -13.29
N LEU A 124 -1.42 -1.88 -13.52
CA LEU A 124 -0.23 -1.82 -12.68
C LEU A 124 -0.13 -0.44 -12.06
N ALA A 125 -0.15 -0.40 -10.72
CA ALA A 125 0.18 0.77 -9.93
C ALA A 125 1.61 0.60 -9.40
N THR A 126 2.50 1.55 -9.72
CA THR A 126 3.89 1.57 -9.27
C THR A 126 4.31 2.98 -8.88
N ASP A 127 5.26 3.07 -7.95
CA ASP A 127 5.94 4.31 -7.54
C ASP A 127 7.09 4.69 -8.49
N PHE A 128 7.45 3.81 -9.44
CA PHE A 128 8.45 4.06 -10.46
C PHE A 128 7.96 5.04 -11.55
N PRO A 129 8.79 5.99 -12.01
CA PRO A 129 8.42 6.96 -13.03
C PRO A 129 8.41 6.34 -14.44
N ILE A 130 7.29 5.72 -14.84
CA ILE A 130 7.16 5.05 -16.15
C ILE A 130 7.27 6.03 -17.32
N ASN A 131 6.75 7.26 -17.19
CA ASN A 131 6.71 8.26 -18.28
C ASN A 131 7.88 9.26 -18.21
N GLY A 132 8.99 8.89 -17.56
CA GLY A 132 10.07 9.82 -17.22
C GLY A 132 9.69 10.79 -16.09
N GLY A 133 10.67 11.61 -15.68
CA GLY A 133 10.52 12.57 -14.58
C GLY A 133 10.82 12.01 -13.19
N GLU A 134 10.38 12.72 -12.16
CA GLU A 134 10.61 12.35 -10.76
C GLU A 134 9.75 11.13 -10.35
N ALA A 135 10.26 10.35 -9.39
CA ALA A 135 9.51 9.25 -8.82
C ALA A 135 8.16 9.72 -8.27
N GLN A 136 7.13 8.88 -8.40
CA GLN A 136 5.78 9.20 -7.91
C GLN A 136 5.68 9.14 -6.37
N SER A 137 6.79 8.80 -5.71
CA SER A 137 6.98 8.86 -4.27
C SER A 137 8.12 9.83 -3.95
N ARG A 138 7.84 10.82 -3.08
CA ARG A 138 8.85 11.80 -2.62
C ARG A 138 10.01 11.17 -1.84
N THR A 139 9.84 9.94 -1.38
CA THR A 139 10.84 9.19 -0.61
C THR A 139 11.62 8.20 -1.48
N PHE A 140 11.22 8.01 -2.75
CA PHE A 140 11.95 7.17 -3.71
C PHE A 140 13.07 7.95 -4.41
N LEU A 141 14.10 8.28 -3.64
CA LEU A 141 15.18 9.16 -4.04
C LEU A 141 16.23 8.48 -4.94
N GLU A 142 16.42 7.16 -4.81
CA GLU A 142 17.48 6.42 -5.50
C GLU A 142 16.95 5.36 -6.47
N ILE A 143 16.83 5.72 -7.75
CA ILE A 143 16.44 4.79 -8.81
C ILE A 143 17.68 4.14 -9.45
N SER A 144 18.08 2.98 -8.92
CA SER A 144 19.09 2.12 -9.54
C SER A 144 18.67 1.51 -10.89
N ASP A 145 19.66 1.05 -11.68
CA ASP A 145 19.44 0.31 -12.93
C ASP A 145 18.67 -1.00 -12.75
N SER A 146 18.70 -1.59 -11.55
CA SER A 146 17.92 -2.79 -11.28
C SER A 146 16.42 -2.51 -11.25
N HIS A 147 16.01 -1.29 -10.87
CA HIS A 147 14.62 -0.86 -10.99
C HIS A 147 14.21 -0.75 -12.46
N LYS A 148 15.02 -0.05 -13.27
CA LYS A 148 14.80 0.11 -14.72
C LYS A 148 14.66 -1.26 -15.39
N LYS A 149 15.60 -2.17 -15.11
CA LYS A 149 15.59 -3.53 -15.64
C LYS A 149 14.36 -4.33 -15.21
N ALA A 150 13.86 -4.13 -13.98
CA ALA A 150 12.64 -4.79 -13.55
C ALA A 150 11.40 -4.29 -14.30
N ILE A 151 11.31 -2.98 -14.58
CA ILE A 151 10.25 -2.36 -15.37
C ILE A 151 10.30 -2.81 -16.84
N GLU A 152 11.51 -2.83 -17.43
CA GLU A 152 11.74 -3.37 -18.78
C GLU A 152 11.26 -4.83 -18.87
N ILE A 153 11.61 -5.66 -17.88
CA ILE A 153 11.15 -7.05 -17.82
C ILE A 153 9.61 -7.13 -17.80
N LEU A 154 8.93 -6.23 -17.08
CA LEU A 154 7.46 -6.15 -17.05
C LEU A 154 6.84 -5.78 -18.40
N GLY A 155 7.65 -5.37 -19.38
CA GLY A 155 7.19 -4.95 -20.70
C GLY A 155 6.54 -3.58 -20.69
N LEU A 156 6.92 -2.73 -19.73
CA LEU A 156 6.62 -1.32 -19.74
C LEU A 156 7.82 -0.63 -20.41
N ASN A 157 7.66 -0.19 -21.65
CA ASN A 157 8.70 0.59 -22.31
C ASN A 157 8.80 1.95 -21.63
N ILE A 158 10.03 2.36 -21.33
CA ILE A 158 10.40 3.75 -21.04
C ILE A 158 11.05 4.21 -22.35
N ASP A 159 10.36 5.04 -23.12
CA ASP A 159 10.99 5.78 -24.22
C ASP A 159 11.58 7.08 -23.65
#